data_AF-Q8CA01-F1
#
_entry.id   AF-Q8CA01-F1
#
_cell.length_a   1.000
_cell.length_b   1.000
_cell.length_c   1.000
_cell.angle_alpha   90.00
_cell.angle_beta   90.00
_cell.angle_gamma   90.00
#
_symmetry.space_group_name_H-M   'P 1'
#
loop_
_entity.id
_entity.type
_entity.pdbx_description
1 polymer ?
#
loop_
_entity_poly.entity_id
_entity_poly.type
_entity_poly.pdbx_seq_one_letter_code
_entity_poly.pdbx_strand_id
1 'polypeptide(L)'
;MSSARDSAFEKQHLWMYLQALGLDPSSSITFGGKMVPHAHLGENMFDKLNRDAFHIVSYFLFKTLDEALAKEVFRDCWPPFDQKLDMEFRKHCCEWLKEISAECGSSFPQVVGSLLMSPGGPKFIHLMYHFARYVAIKYIKTKSNNSLHFAETFNVKPQDMHKCLARSHVARNRFLQILQREHYVMQKYQENVNLSVKQVRNARSECMSLQNQI
;
A
#
# COMPACT_ATOMS: atom_id res chain seq x y z
N MET A 1 -7.27 -16.06 28.16
CA MET A 1 -6.12 -16.25 27.25
C MET A 1 -6.45 -16.00 25.75
N SER A 2 -7.63 -15.48 25.39
CA SER A 2 -8.03 -15.22 23.98
C SER A 2 -7.47 -13.91 23.40
N SER A 3 -7.51 -12.82 24.17
CA SER A 3 -7.24 -11.46 23.67
C SER A 3 -5.85 -11.21 23.07
N ALA A 4 -4.82 -11.92 23.54
CA ALA A 4 -3.46 -11.75 23.01
C ALA A 4 -3.27 -12.39 21.62
N ARG A 5 -3.97 -13.50 21.33
CA ARG A 5 -3.93 -14.15 20.01
C ARG A 5 -4.66 -13.33 18.96
N ASP A 6 -5.77 -12.70 19.36
CA ASP A 6 -6.57 -11.85 18.48
C ASP A 6 -5.77 -10.62 18.02
N SER A 7 -5.03 -9.99 18.94
CA SER A 7 -4.14 -8.85 18.63
C SER A 7 -3.00 -9.23 17.67
N ALA A 8 -2.35 -10.38 17.85
CA ALA A 8 -1.29 -10.84 16.94
C ALA A 8 -1.79 -11.07 15.51
N PHE A 9 -2.97 -11.68 15.37
CA PHE A 9 -3.61 -11.89 14.08
C PHE A 9 -3.90 -10.55 13.37
N GLU A 10 -4.46 -9.57 14.07
CA GLU A 10 -4.82 -8.26 13.50
C GLU A 10 -3.60 -7.47 13.03
N LYS A 11 -2.50 -7.49 13.79
CA LYS A 11 -1.23 -6.86 13.39
C LYS A 11 -0.71 -7.44 12.09
N GLN A 12 -0.61 -8.76 12.03
CA GLN A 12 -0.14 -9.48 10.85
C GLN A 12 -1.00 -9.16 9.62
N HIS A 13 -2.32 -9.20 9.78
CA HIS A 13 -3.23 -8.99 8.66
C HIS A 13 -3.33 -7.53 8.24
N LEU A 14 -3.24 -6.57 9.19
CA LEU A 14 -3.09 -5.16 8.86
C LEU A 14 -1.88 -4.95 7.94
N TRP A 15 -0.74 -5.51 8.30
CA TRP A 15 0.46 -5.41 7.47
C TRP A 15 0.27 -6.05 6.08
N MET A 16 -0.32 -7.24 6.03
CA MET A 16 -0.65 -7.90 4.76
C MET A 16 -1.58 -7.05 3.89
N TYR A 17 -2.60 -6.39 4.47
CA TYR A 17 -3.49 -5.50 3.72
C TYR A 17 -2.75 -4.32 3.11
N LEU A 18 -1.89 -3.68 3.89
CA LEU A 18 -1.14 -2.52 3.40
C LEU A 18 -0.23 -2.91 2.24
N GLN A 19 0.50 -4.02 2.36
CA GLN A 19 1.32 -4.55 1.27
C GLN A 19 0.48 -4.95 0.05
N ALA A 20 -0.68 -5.57 0.27
CA ALA A 20 -1.60 -5.97 -0.81
C ALA A 20 -2.17 -4.78 -1.58
N LEU A 21 -2.42 -3.66 -0.89
CA LEU A 21 -2.87 -2.39 -1.47
C LEU A 21 -1.72 -1.60 -2.13
N GLY A 22 -0.47 -2.02 -1.94
CA GLY A 22 0.69 -1.42 -2.59
C GLY A 22 1.45 -0.41 -1.72
N LEU A 23 1.29 -0.44 -0.39
CA LEU A 23 2.14 0.33 0.50
C LEU A 23 3.57 -0.22 0.43
N ASP A 24 4.50 0.60 -0.05
CA ASP A 24 5.92 0.25 -0.15
C ASP A 24 6.70 0.81 1.06
N PRO A 25 7.19 -0.06 1.97
CA PRO A 25 8.01 0.37 3.11
C PRO A 25 9.40 0.89 2.73
N SER A 26 9.88 0.57 1.52
CA SER A 26 11.20 0.96 1.01
C SER A 26 11.18 2.22 0.16
N SER A 27 9.99 2.70 -0.19
CA SER A 27 9.84 4.04 -0.74
C SER A 27 10.26 5.02 0.36
N SER A 28 11.41 5.67 0.19
CA SER A 28 11.81 6.80 1.02
C SER A 28 10.70 7.83 0.91
N ILE A 29 9.79 7.85 1.90
CA ILE A 29 8.62 8.72 1.82
C ILE A 29 9.08 10.14 2.13
N THR A 30 9.53 10.82 1.08
CA THR A 30 9.94 12.23 1.11
C THR A 30 8.68 13.08 1.13
N PHE A 31 8.29 13.52 2.33
CA PHE A 31 7.24 14.51 2.48
C PHE A 31 7.88 15.91 2.43
N GLY A 32 7.52 16.72 1.43
CA GLY A 32 7.95 18.12 1.35
C GLY A 32 9.47 18.34 1.38
N GLY A 33 10.26 17.42 0.82
CA GLY A 33 11.72 17.53 0.77
C GLY A 33 12.47 17.13 2.04
N LYS A 34 11.79 16.69 3.12
CA LYS A 34 12.40 16.13 4.31
C LYS A 34 12.21 14.61 4.36
N MET A 35 13.30 13.87 4.48
CA MET A 35 13.25 12.44 4.79
C MET A 35 12.70 12.27 6.21
N VAL A 36 11.62 11.50 6.38
CA VAL A 36 11.20 11.03 7.71
C VAL A 36 12.01 9.77 8.00
N PRO A 37 13.09 9.83 8.79
CA PRO A 37 14.08 8.75 8.79
C PRO A 37 13.67 7.56 9.68
N HIS A 38 12.50 7.62 10.33
CA HIS A 38 12.14 6.75 11.46
C HIS A 38 10.71 6.18 11.42
N ALA A 39 9.98 6.29 10.30
CA ALA A 39 8.68 5.63 10.20
C ALA A 39 8.89 4.12 10.14
N HIS A 40 8.92 3.47 11.31
CA HIS A 40 8.99 2.01 11.42
C HIS A 40 7.65 1.42 10.94
N LEU A 41 7.55 1.18 9.64
CA LEU A 41 6.43 0.47 9.02
C LEU A 41 6.71 -1.03 9.02
N GLY A 42 5.74 -1.81 9.46
CA GLY A 42 5.84 -3.26 9.56
C GLY A 42 4.76 -3.83 10.45
N GLU A 43 4.79 -5.14 10.65
CA GLU A 43 3.79 -5.87 11.44
C GLU A 43 3.57 -5.30 12.84
N ASN A 44 4.65 -4.88 13.50
CA ASN A 44 4.62 -4.38 14.88
C ASN A 44 4.61 -2.85 14.97
N MET A 45 4.29 -2.13 13.89
CA MET A 45 4.40 -0.66 13.82
C MET A 45 3.57 0.09 14.86
N PHE A 46 2.51 -0.52 15.40
CA PHE A 46 1.63 0.07 16.42
C PHE A 46 1.69 -0.66 17.77
N ASP A 47 2.68 -1.51 18.02
CA ASP A 47 2.91 -2.08 19.37
C ASP A 47 3.21 -0.98 20.40
N LYS A 48 3.80 0.11 19.93
CA LYS A 48 4.02 1.36 20.67
C LYS A 48 3.43 2.54 19.90
N LEU A 49 3.33 3.68 20.57
CA LEU A 49 2.92 4.94 19.94
C LEU A 49 3.80 5.24 18.72
N ASN A 50 3.18 5.33 17.55
CA ASN A 50 3.88 5.61 16.30
C ASN A 50 3.08 6.60 15.45
N ARG A 51 3.39 7.89 15.61
CA ARG A 51 2.68 8.98 14.94
C ARG A 51 2.92 8.99 13.43
N ASP A 52 4.16 8.76 13.02
CA ASP A 52 4.55 8.78 11.61
C ASP A 52 3.85 7.65 10.85
N ALA A 53 3.87 6.43 11.39
CA ALA A 53 3.15 5.31 10.79
C ALA A 53 1.64 5.60 10.71
N PHE A 54 1.05 6.22 11.73
CA PHE A 54 -0.36 6.60 11.67
C PHE A 54 -0.66 7.58 10.53
N HIS A 55 0.15 8.64 10.37
CA HIS A 55 -0.06 9.62 9.30
C HIS A 55 0.05 8.96 7.93
N ILE A 56 1.14 8.21 7.71
CA ILE A 56 1.42 7.53 6.44
C ILE A 56 0.31 6.53 6.11
N VAL A 57 0.00 5.62 7.04
CA VAL A 57 -0.94 4.53 6.81
C VAL A 57 -2.35 5.07 6.62
N SER A 58 -2.78 6.04 7.42
CA SER A 58 -4.15 6.58 7.33
C SER A 58 -4.36 7.31 6.01
N TYR A 59 -3.46 8.23 5.66
CA TYR A 59 -3.57 8.97 4.39
C TYR A 59 -3.47 8.03 3.18
N PHE A 60 -2.58 7.03 3.23
CA PHE A 60 -2.50 6.00 2.19
C PHE A 60 -3.84 5.26 2.02
N LEU A 61 -4.45 4.81 3.12
CA LEU A 61 -5.71 4.08 3.08
C LEU A 61 -6.86 4.94 2.56
N PHE A 62 -6.97 6.20 3.01
CA PHE A 62 -7.98 7.14 2.52
C PHE A 62 -7.79 7.47 1.04
N LYS A 63 -6.57 7.76 0.61
CA LYS A 63 -6.25 7.98 -0.81
C LYS A 63 -6.56 6.74 -1.66
N THR A 64 -6.32 5.55 -1.13
CA THR A 64 -6.61 4.28 -1.82
C THR A 64 -8.13 4.05 -1.94
N LEU A 65 -8.90 4.51 -0.94
CA LEU A 65 -10.35 4.41 -0.93
C LEU A 65 -10.98 5.38 -1.94
N ASP A 66 -10.60 6.65 -1.87
CA ASP A 66 -11.02 7.71 -2.78
C ASP A 66 -9.94 8.80 -2.86
N GLU A 67 -9.23 8.84 -3.99
CA GLU A 67 -8.14 9.80 -4.17
C GLU A 67 -8.62 11.24 -4.30
N ALA A 68 -9.78 11.47 -4.90
CA ALA A 68 -10.32 12.82 -5.09
C ALA A 68 -10.77 13.40 -3.75
N LEU A 69 -11.56 12.63 -3.00
CA LEU A 69 -12.03 13.03 -1.68
C LEU A 69 -10.88 13.19 -0.70
N ALA A 70 -9.87 12.29 -0.71
CA ALA A 70 -8.71 12.43 0.17
C ALA A 70 -7.90 13.71 -0.10
N LYS A 71 -7.73 14.11 -1.38
CA LYS A 71 -7.08 15.38 -1.72
C LYS A 71 -7.87 16.59 -1.26
N GLU A 72 -9.20 16.50 -1.29
CA GLU A 72 -10.07 17.57 -0.83
C GLU A 72 -10.06 17.69 0.70
N VAL A 73 -10.32 16.60 1.41
CA VAL A 73 -10.45 16.54 2.88
C VAL A 73 -9.12 16.91 3.56
N PHE A 74 -8.00 16.42 3.06
CA PHE A 74 -6.70 16.63 3.69
C PHE A 74 -5.88 17.77 3.06
N ARG A 75 -6.48 18.57 2.16
CA ARG A 75 -5.82 19.64 1.40
C ARG A 75 -4.98 20.58 2.27
N ASP A 76 -5.56 21.01 3.39
CA ASP A 76 -5.02 22.07 4.24
C ASP A 76 -4.31 21.52 5.49
N CYS A 77 -4.22 20.19 5.63
CA CYS A 77 -3.60 19.54 6.79
C CYS A 77 -2.59 18.44 6.43
N TRP A 78 -2.44 18.11 5.15
CA TRP A 78 -1.46 17.14 4.67
C TRP A 78 -0.31 17.81 3.93
N PRO A 79 0.95 17.50 4.28
CA PRO A 79 1.39 16.66 5.41
C PRO A 79 1.36 17.41 6.77
N PRO A 80 1.11 16.70 7.89
CA PRO A 80 0.97 17.30 9.22
C PRO A 80 2.34 17.58 9.87
N PHE A 81 3.02 18.64 9.43
CA PHE A 81 4.37 18.98 9.93
C PHE A 81 4.37 19.74 11.26
N ASP A 82 3.29 20.43 11.59
CA ASP A 82 3.14 21.18 12.82
C ASP A 82 1.94 20.68 13.64
N GLN A 83 1.86 21.11 14.90
CA GLN A 83 0.83 20.66 15.82
C GLN A 83 -0.59 21.03 15.38
N LYS A 84 -0.77 22.18 14.70
CA LYS A 84 -2.08 22.63 14.24
C LYS A 84 -2.57 21.75 13.08
N LEU A 85 -1.70 21.50 12.11
CA LEU A 85 -1.99 20.60 10.99
C LEU A 85 -2.21 19.16 11.47
N ASP A 86 -1.44 18.69 12.44
CA ASP A 86 -1.61 17.37 13.08
C ASP A 86 -2.98 17.21 13.73
N MET A 87 -3.45 18.24 14.44
CA MET A 87 -4.79 18.24 15.05
C MET A 87 -5.91 18.19 14.00
N GLU A 88 -5.85 19.02 12.97
CA GLU A 88 -6.85 19.01 11.89
C GLU A 88 -6.81 17.69 11.11
N PHE A 89 -5.63 17.15 10.83
CA PHE A 89 -5.48 15.85 10.18
C PHE A 89 -6.15 14.73 10.99
N ARG A 90 -5.90 14.68 12.32
CA ARG A 90 -6.53 13.69 13.22
C ARG A 90 -8.04 13.86 13.27
N LYS A 91 -8.53 15.10 13.27
CA LYS A 91 -9.97 15.41 13.27
C LYS A 91 -10.64 14.88 12.00
N HIS A 92 -10.09 15.19 10.83
CA HIS A 92 -10.61 14.71 9.56
C HIS A 92 -10.55 13.18 9.44
N CYS A 93 -9.47 12.55 9.92
CA CYS A 93 -9.40 11.09 10.02
C CYS A 93 -10.54 10.53 10.89
N CYS A 94 -10.82 11.15 12.03
CA CYS A 94 -11.88 10.73 12.95
C CYS A 94 -13.27 10.83 12.32
N GLU A 95 -13.55 11.95 11.66
CA GLU A 95 -14.83 12.23 11.00
C GLU A 95 -15.09 11.21 9.88
N TRP A 96 -14.12 11.03 8.97
CA TRP A 96 -14.29 10.11 7.85
C TRP A 96 -14.35 8.64 8.30
N LEU A 97 -13.57 8.24 9.31
CA LEU A 97 -13.69 6.90 9.91
C LEU A 97 -15.07 6.67 10.55
N LYS A 98 -15.69 7.69 11.16
CA LYS A 98 -17.04 7.58 11.71
C LYS A 98 -18.09 7.40 10.61
N GLU A 99 -17.94 8.06 9.48
CA GLU A 99 -18.82 7.86 8.31
C GLU A 99 -18.72 6.42 7.79
N ILE A 100 -17.49 5.90 7.65
CA ILE A 100 -17.26 4.49 7.28
C ILE A 100 -17.90 3.55 8.31
N SER A 101 -17.74 3.85 9.61
CA SER A 101 -18.36 3.07 10.68
C SER A 101 -19.89 3.10 10.60
N ALA A 102 -20.49 4.23 10.24
CA ALA A 102 -21.94 4.36 10.07
C ALA A 102 -22.44 3.56 8.86
N GLU A 103 -21.71 3.57 7.74
CA GLU A 103 -22.03 2.75 6.56
C GLU A 103 -21.96 1.24 6.86
N CYS A 104 -20.96 0.82 7.65
CA CYS A 104 -20.70 -0.59 7.92
C CYS A 104 -21.50 -1.19 9.10
N GLY A 105 -22.19 -0.34 9.87
CA GLY A 105 -22.90 -0.76 11.09
C GLY A 105 -21.99 -1.48 12.09
N SER A 106 -22.46 -2.59 12.66
CA SER A 106 -21.76 -3.36 13.70
C SER A 106 -20.52 -4.13 13.21
N SER A 107 -20.22 -4.13 11.92
CA SER A 107 -19.06 -4.84 11.35
C SER A 107 -17.75 -4.05 11.44
N PHE A 108 -17.85 -2.75 11.79
CA PHE A 108 -16.73 -1.83 11.97
C PHE A 108 -16.65 -1.37 13.43
N PRO A 109 -15.44 -1.25 14.01
CA PRO A 109 -15.28 -0.84 15.40
C PRO A 109 -15.70 0.61 15.62
N GLN A 110 -16.22 0.90 16.81
CA GLN A 110 -16.58 2.27 17.18
C GLN A 110 -15.36 3.20 17.11
N VAL A 111 -15.53 4.31 16.42
CA VAL A 111 -14.48 5.31 16.22
C VAL A 111 -14.59 6.41 17.28
N VAL A 112 -13.58 6.50 18.14
CA VAL A 112 -13.45 7.54 19.14
C VAL A 112 -12.15 8.33 18.93
N GLY A 113 -12.22 9.66 19.07
CA GLY A 113 -11.07 10.53 18.78
C GLY A 113 -9.85 10.25 19.66
N SER A 114 -10.05 9.75 20.88
CA SER A 114 -8.97 9.37 21.80
C SER A 114 -8.04 8.29 21.24
N LEU A 115 -8.54 7.38 20.40
CA LEU A 115 -7.70 6.38 19.75
C LEU A 115 -6.71 7.02 18.78
N LEU A 116 -7.13 8.09 18.08
CA LEU A 116 -6.27 8.80 17.15
C LEU A 116 -5.27 9.71 17.85
N MET A 117 -5.51 10.11 19.10
CA MET A 117 -4.53 10.90 19.88
C MET A 117 -3.35 10.06 20.36
N SER A 118 -3.52 8.74 20.42
CA SER A 118 -2.49 7.78 20.83
C SER A 118 -2.45 6.59 19.88
N PRO A 119 -1.93 6.78 18.64
CA PRO A 119 -1.86 5.72 17.63
C PRO A 119 -0.91 4.60 18.03
N GLY A 120 -1.42 3.65 18.82
CA GLY A 120 -0.70 2.49 19.31
C GLY A 120 -1.57 1.63 20.24
N GLY A 121 -1.12 0.41 20.45
CA GLY A 121 -1.79 -0.57 21.31
C GLY A 121 -2.99 -1.28 20.67
N PRO A 122 -3.56 -2.28 21.35
CA PRO A 122 -4.49 -3.24 20.74
C PRO A 122 -5.75 -2.61 20.15
N LYS A 123 -6.35 -1.61 20.82
CA LYS A 123 -7.57 -0.95 20.33
C LYS A 123 -7.34 -0.17 19.04
N PHE A 124 -6.18 0.48 18.93
CA PHE A 124 -5.82 1.22 17.73
C PHE A 124 -5.47 0.28 16.58
N ILE A 125 -4.73 -0.80 16.86
CA ILE A 125 -4.45 -1.87 15.89
C ILE A 125 -5.75 -2.44 15.33
N HIS A 126 -6.71 -2.76 16.20
CA HIS A 126 -8.02 -3.27 15.81
C HIS A 126 -8.75 -2.31 14.86
N LEU A 127 -8.80 -1.02 15.19
CA LEU A 127 -9.37 0.02 14.31
C LEU A 127 -8.68 0.05 12.95
N MET A 128 -7.35 0.12 12.92
CA MET A 128 -6.58 0.20 11.68
C MET A 128 -6.71 -1.06 10.82
N TYR A 129 -6.77 -2.24 11.45
CA TYR A 129 -7.02 -3.51 10.77
C TYR A 129 -8.38 -3.53 10.07
N HIS A 130 -9.45 -3.14 10.76
CA HIS A 130 -10.78 -3.04 10.17
C HIS A 130 -10.85 -1.99 9.06
N PHE A 131 -10.17 -0.86 9.23
CA PHE A 131 -10.05 0.17 8.20
C PHE A 131 -9.35 -0.35 6.95
N ALA A 132 -8.17 -0.97 7.10
CA ALA A 132 -7.42 -1.54 5.98
C ALA A 132 -8.21 -2.65 5.26
N ARG A 133 -8.94 -3.49 6.01
CA ARG A 133 -9.87 -4.47 5.44
C ARG A 133 -10.96 -3.82 4.59
N TYR A 134 -11.63 -2.80 5.13
CA TYR A 134 -12.72 -2.12 4.44
C TYR A 134 -12.21 -1.55 3.10
N VAL A 135 -11.08 -0.85 3.14
CA VAL A 135 -10.44 -0.29 1.92
C VAL A 135 -10.09 -1.39 0.93
N ALA A 136 -9.51 -2.51 1.39
CA ALA A 136 -9.18 -3.62 0.52
C ALA A 136 -10.42 -4.23 -0.17
N ILE A 137 -11.52 -4.44 0.56
CA ILE A 137 -12.76 -4.95 -0.01
C ILE A 137 -13.33 -3.98 -1.05
N LYS A 138 -13.40 -2.68 -0.73
CA LYS A 138 -13.90 -1.65 -1.67
C LYS A 138 -13.00 -1.56 -2.91
N TYR A 139 -11.68 -1.54 -2.73
CA TYR A 139 -10.71 -1.49 -3.83
C TYR A 139 -10.90 -2.67 -4.80
N ILE A 140 -11.08 -3.88 -4.27
CA ILE A 140 -11.28 -5.08 -5.08
C ILE A 140 -12.63 -5.01 -5.82
N LYS A 141 -13.71 -4.60 -5.13
CA LYS A 141 -15.03 -4.43 -5.76
C LYS A 141 -14.98 -3.44 -6.93
N THR A 142 -14.28 -2.31 -6.76
CA THR A 142 -14.18 -1.27 -7.80
C THR A 142 -13.29 -1.68 -8.97
N LYS A 143 -12.24 -2.48 -8.75
CA LYS A 143 -11.31 -2.91 -9.81
C LYS A 143 -11.73 -4.22 -10.51
N SER A 144 -12.59 -5.01 -9.88
CA SER A 144 -13.19 -6.22 -10.45
C SER A 144 -14.37 -5.84 -11.35
N ASN A 145 -14.09 -5.50 -12.62
CA ASN A 145 -15.10 -5.05 -13.59
C ASN A 145 -16.17 -6.11 -13.97
N ASN A 146 -16.16 -7.30 -13.39
CA ASN A 146 -17.19 -8.33 -13.54
C ASN A 146 -17.02 -9.40 -12.46
N SER A 147 -17.99 -9.54 -11.56
CA SER A 147 -18.53 -10.85 -11.13
C SER A 147 -19.43 -10.68 -9.91
N LEU A 148 -20.73 -10.61 -10.17
CA LEU A 148 -21.80 -10.87 -9.20
C LEU A 148 -21.51 -12.13 -8.35
N HIS A 149 -20.84 -13.14 -8.95
CA HIS A 149 -20.43 -14.39 -8.31
C HIS A 149 -19.29 -14.28 -7.28
N PHE A 150 -18.43 -13.26 -7.36
CA PHE A 150 -17.37 -13.07 -6.36
C PHE A 150 -18.01 -12.55 -5.07
N ALA A 151 -18.91 -11.56 -5.17
CA ALA A 151 -19.63 -10.92 -4.06
C ALA A 151 -20.36 -11.91 -3.12
N GLU A 152 -21.02 -12.92 -3.69
CA GLU A 152 -21.80 -13.92 -2.93
C GLU A 152 -20.92 -14.86 -2.10
N THR A 153 -19.68 -15.12 -2.55
CA THR A 153 -18.72 -15.95 -1.81
C THR A 153 -18.12 -15.19 -0.60
N PHE A 154 -18.25 -13.85 -0.56
CA PHE A 154 -17.73 -13.00 0.53
C PHE A 154 -18.64 -12.86 1.75
N ASN A 155 -19.85 -13.44 1.73
CA ASN A 155 -20.69 -13.55 2.92
C ASN A 155 -20.24 -14.69 3.86
N VAL A 156 -19.15 -15.40 3.53
CA VAL A 156 -18.52 -16.41 4.40
C VAL A 156 -17.61 -15.74 5.43
N LYS A 157 -17.59 -16.31 6.64
CA LYS A 157 -16.90 -15.84 7.85
C LYS A 157 -15.68 -14.94 7.57
N PRO A 158 -15.55 -13.78 8.24
CA PRO A 158 -14.47 -12.80 7.99
C PRO A 158 -13.08 -13.43 7.83
N GLN A 159 -12.73 -14.40 8.69
CA GLN A 159 -11.42 -15.06 8.69
C GLN A 159 -11.01 -15.71 7.35
N ASP A 160 -11.95 -16.22 6.55
CA ASP A 160 -11.63 -16.91 5.29
C ASP A 160 -11.53 -15.93 4.12
N MET A 161 -12.36 -14.88 4.12
CA MET A 161 -12.25 -13.74 3.20
C MET A 161 -10.87 -13.08 3.34
N HIS A 162 -10.43 -12.87 4.57
CA HIS A 162 -9.16 -12.24 4.87
C HIS A 162 -7.96 -12.97 4.23
N LYS A 163 -7.98 -14.29 4.37
CA LYS A 163 -6.93 -15.18 3.83
C LYS A 163 -6.99 -15.26 2.31
N CYS A 164 -8.17 -15.34 1.71
CA CYS A 164 -8.31 -15.37 0.25
C CYS A 164 -7.81 -14.07 -0.38
N LEU A 165 -8.19 -12.91 0.16
CA LEU A 165 -7.73 -11.62 -0.37
C LEU A 165 -6.21 -11.46 -0.24
N ALA A 166 -5.65 -11.77 0.92
CA ALA A 166 -4.21 -11.72 1.12
C ALA A 166 -3.47 -12.69 0.16
N ARG A 167 -3.97 -13.93 -0.01
CA ARG A 167 -3.38 -14.92 -0.93
C ARG A 167 -3.43 -14.47 -2.39
N SER A 168 -4.59 -14.01 -2.86
CA SER A 168 -4.77 -13.53 -4.23
C SER A 168 -3.89 -12.31 -4.51
N HIS A 169 -3.72 -11.41 -3.54
CA HIS A 169 -2.84 -10.25 -3.69
C HIS A 169 -1.36 -10.60 -3.62
N VAL A 170 -0.93 -11.51 -2.73
CA VAL A 170 0.46 -12.02 -2.72
C VAL A 170 0.78 -12.70 -4.04
N ALA A 171 -0.14 -13.52 -4.56
CA ALA A 171 0.01 -14.15 -5.87
C ALA A 171 0.13 -13.10 -6.99
N ARG A 172 -0.73 -12.07 -6.98
CA ARG A 172 -0.67 -10.96 -7.95
C ARG A 172 0.62 -10.17 -7.86
N ASN A 173 1.06 -9.76 -6.67
CA ASN A 173 2.28 -8.98 -6.49
C ASN A 173 3.52 -9.79 -6.89
N ARG A 174 3.56 -11.08 -6.53
CA ARG A 174 4.63 -11.99 -6.96
C ARG A 174 4.65 -12.15 -8.47
N PHE A 175 3.49 -12.27 -9.10
CA PHE A 175 3.38 -12.32 -10.56
C PHE A 175 3.87 -11.02 -11.21
N LEU A 176 3.49 -9.85 -10.69
CA LEU A 176 3.97 -8.55 -11.20
C LEU A 176 5.49 -8.40 -11.07
N GLN A 177 6.08 -8.83 -9.95
CA GLN A 177 7.53 -8.82 -9.77
C GLN A 177 8.26 -9.72 -10.77
N ILE A 178 7.69 -10.90 -11.07
CA ILE A 178 8.21 -11.80 -12.11
C ILE A 178 8.18 -11.10 -13.46
N LEU A 179 7.04 -10.53 -13.86
CA LEU A 179 6.90 -9.81 -15.13
C LEU A 179 7.87 -8.63 -15.25
N GLN A 180 8.04 -7.84 -14.18
CA GLN A 180 8.99 -6.73 -14.17
C GLN A 180 10.43 -7.21 -14.36
N ARG A 181 10.80 -8.33 -13.73
CA ARG A 181 12.12 -8.94 -13.88
C ARG A 181 12.34 -9.45 -15.30
N GLU A 182 11.35 -10.14 -15.87
CA GLU A 182 11.42 -10.61 -17.25
C GLU A 182 11.56 -9.45 -18.24
N HIS A 183 10.76 -8.39 -18.07
CA HIS A 183 10.84 -7.19 -18.88
C HIS A 183 12.25 -6.55 -18.81
N TYR A 184 12.82 -6.44 -17.61
CA TYR A 184 14.18 -5.93 -17.43
C TYR A 184 15.23 -6.77 -18.16
N VAL A 185 15.16 -8.09 -18.04
CA VAL A 185 16.10 -9.01 -18.73
C VAL A 185 15.97 -8.88 -20.25
N MET A 186 14.74 -8.83 -20.76
CA MET A 186 14.48 -8.68 -22.19
C MET A 186 15.03 -7.36 -22.73
N GLN A 187 14.85 -6.26 -21.99
CA GLN A 187 15.43 -4.96 -22.34
C GLN A 187 16.96 -5.03 -22.41
N LYS A 188 17.61 -5.64 -21.42
CA LYS A 188 19.08 -5.81 -21.42
C LYS A 188 19.58 -6.66 -22.57
N TYR A 189 18.84 -7.72 -22.91
CA TYR A 189 19.17 -8.55 -24.06
C TYR A 189 19.10 -7.75 -25.37
N GLN A 190 18.06 -6.94 -25.55
CA GLN A 190 17.90 -6.09 -26.72
C GLN A 190 19.03 -5.05 -26.85
N GLU A 191 19.44 -4.43 -25.73
CA GLU A 191 20.59 -3.51 -25.70
C GLU A 191 21.87 -4.20 -26.17
N ASN A 192 22.14 -5.42 -25.69
CA ASN A 192 23.32 -6.19 -26.07
C ASN A 192 23.30 -6.57 -27.56
N VAL A 193 22.16 -7.00 -28.09
CA VAL A 193 22.00 -7.28 -29.52
C VAL A 193 22.34 -6.05 -30.36
N ASN A 194 21.83 -4.87 -29.98
CA ASN A 194 22.12 -3.63 -30.69
C ASN A 194 23.61 -3.27 -30.67
N LEU A 195 24.28 -3.48 -29.53
CA LEU A 195 25.72 -3.26 -29.40
C LEU A 195 26.53 -4.23 -30.28
N SER A 196 26.19 -5.52 -30.28
CA SER A 196 26.86 -6.52 -31.12
C SER A 196 26.68 -6.23 -32.60
N VAL A 197 25.47 -5.84 -33.04
CA VAL A 197 25.23 -5.44 -34.43
C VAL A 197 26.10 -4.24 -34.83
N LYS A 198 26.24 -3.24 -33.93
CA LYS A 198 27.11 -2.09 -34.15
C LYS A 198 28.57 -2.50 -34.28
N GLN A 199 29.06 -3.39 -33.42
CA GLN A 199 30.42 -3.90 -33.48
C GLN A 199 30.71 -4.66 -34.78
N VAL A 200 29.81 -5.56 -35.20
CA VAL A 200 29.94 -6.29 -36.47
C VAL A 200 29.98 -5.34 -37.66
N ARG A 201 29.14 -4.30 -37.65
CA ARG A 201 29.13 -3.28 -38.71
C ARG A 201 30.46 -2.54 -38.78
N ASN A 202 30.98 -2.10 -37.64
CA ASN A 202 32.26 -1.39 -37.56
C ASN A 202 33.43 -2.27 -38.04
N ALA A 203 33.49 -3.53 -37.59
CA ALA A 203 34.53 -4.48 -38.01
C ALA A 203 34.48 -4.73 -39.53
N ARG A 204 33.27 -4.83 -40.12
CA ARG A 204 33.12 -4.95 -41.58
C ARG A 204 33.61 -3.71 -42.31
N SER A 205 33.32 -2.51 -41.82
CA SER A 205 33.85 -1.28 -42.44
C SER A 205 35.37 -1.19 -42.35
N GLU A 206 35.96 -1.60 -41.22
CA GLU A 206 37.41 -1.64 -41.04
C GLU A 206 38.07 -2.62 -42.03
N CYS A 207 37.54 -3.85 -42.15
CA CYS A 207 38.01 -4.82 -43.15
C CYS A 207 37.93 -4.28 -44.57
N MET A 208 36.82 -3.65 -44.97
CA MET A 208 36.69 -3.06 -46.31
C MET A 208 37.69 -1.93 -46.55
N SER A 209 37.96 -1.10 -45.54
CA SER A 209 38.93 -0.01 -45.65
C SER A 209 40.37 -0.51 -45.84
N LEU A 210 40.75 -1.57 -45.14
CA LEU A 210 42.06 -2.21 -45.29
C LEU A 210 42.21 -2.90 -46.65
N GLN A 211 41.13 -3.48 -47.17
CA GLN A 211 41.12 -4.17 -48.46
C GLN A 211 41.22 -3.21 -49.65
N ASN A 212 40.79 -1.95 -49.50
CA ASN A 212 40.94 -0.89 -50.50
C ASN A 212 42.30 -0.17 -50.46
N GLN A 213 43.19 -0.52 -49.52
CA GLN A 213 44.56 0.03 -49.41
C GLN A 213 45.65 -0.89 -49.98
N ILE A 214 45.26 -2.04 -50.54
CA ILE A 214 46.11 -3.01 -51.26
C ILE A 214 45.84 -2.87 -52.76
#